data_AF-A0A932V9S7-F1
#
_entry.id   AF-A0A932V9S7-F1
#
_cell.length_a   1.000
_cell.length_b   1.000
_cell.length_c   1.000
_cell.angle_alpha   90.00
_cell.angle_beta   90.00
_cell.angle_gamma   90.00
#
_symmetry.space_group_name_H-M   'P 1'
#
loop_
_entity.id
_entity.type
_entity.pdbx_description
1 polymer ?
#
loop_
_entity_poly.entity_id
_entity_poly.type
_entity_poly.pdbx_seq_one_letter_code
_entity_poly.pdbx_strand_id
1 'polypeptide(L)' 'MKPCLRCAQETEGLPNSPYPGELGSQIQKNVCEKCWEEWKKFSVMVINDYKLRPYLPRDRAVVEQNMRQFFKLS' A
#
# COMPACT_ATOMS: atom_id res chain seq x y z
N MET A 1 -11.11 15.35 -8.26
CA MET A 1 -11.00 14.60 -6.99
C MET A 1 -11.85 13.34 -7.07
N LYS A 2 -11.43 12.25 -6.42
CA LYS A 2 -12.17 10.97 -6.41
C LYS A 2 -12.07 10.30 -5.03
N PRO A 3 -12.94 9.34 -4.68
CA PRO A 3 -12.85 8.67 -3.39
C PRO A 3 -11.63 7.76 -3.28
N CYS A 4 -10.94 7.83 -2.13
CA CYS A 4 -9.87 6.91 -1.76
C CYS A 4 -10.42 5.48 -1.61
N LEU A 5 -9.75 4.48 -2.19
CA LEU A 5 -10.21 3.08 -2.13
C LEU A 5 -10.32 2.52 -0.70
N ARG A 6 -9.53 3.04 0.24
CA ARG A 6 -9.51 2.55 1.62
C ARG A 6 -10.57 3.18 2.50
N CYS A 7 -10.67 4.50 2.48
CA CYS A 7 -11.45 5.30 3.44
C CYS A 7 -12.61 6.07 2.81
N ALA A 8 -12.78 6.00 1.49
CA ALA A 8 -13.81 6.72 0.72
C ALA A 8 -13.78 8.26 0.82
N GLN A 9 -12.80 8.84 1.50
CA GLN A 9 -12.62 10.30 1.53
C GLN A 9 -12.10 10.80 0.18
N GLU A 10 -12.48 12.02 -0.20
CA GLU A 10 -11.99 12.64 -1.43
C GLU A 10 -10.47 12.84 -1.39
N THR A 11 -9.82 12.50 -2.51
CA THR A 11 -8.38 12.65 -2.66
C THR A 11 -8.01 12.90 -4.12
N GLU A 12 -6.84 13.51 -4.31
CA GLU A 12 -6.16 13.63 -5.61
C GLU A 12 -5.20 12.45 -5.86
N GLY A 13 -5.02 11.59 -4.85
CA GLY A 13 -4.00 10.53 -4.84
C GLY A 13 -2.73 10.98 -4.12
N LEU A 14 -1.66 10.21 -4.28
CA LEU A 14 -0.33 10.52 -3.75
C LEU A 14 0.45 11.39 -4.74
N PRO A 15 1.32 12.30 -4.25
CA PRO A 15 2.13 13.15 -5.10
C PRO A 15 3.13 12.36 -5.96
N ASN A 16 3.62 11.21 -5.45
CA ASN A 16 4.59 10.36 -6.13
C ASN A 16 4.21 8.88 -5.98
N SER A 17 4.65 8.05 -6.94
CA SER A 17 4.46 6.61 -6.85
C SER A 17 5.28 6.03 -5.69
N PRO A 18 4.66 5.41 -4.67
CA PRO A 18 5.38 4.90 -3.52
C PRO A 18 6.08 3.57 -3.78
N TYR A 19 5.78 2.93 -4.92
CA TYR A 19 6.28 1.61 -5.28
C TYR A 19 6.58 1.55 -6.78
N PRO A 20 7.56 0.73 -7.20
CA PRO A 20 7.75 0.48 -8.63
C PRO A 20 6.64 -0.39 -9.21
N GLY A 21 6.43 -0.28 -10.52
CA GLY A 21 5.49 -1.11 -11.27
C GLY A 21 4.02 -0.69 -11.14
N GLU A 22 3.14 -1.56 -11.62
CA GLU A 22 1.71 -1.27 -11.73
C GLU A 22 1.05 -1.03 -10.36
N LEU A 23 1.44 -1.79 -9.34
CA LEU A 23 0.91 -1.63 -7.98
C LEU A 23 1.14 -0.23 -7.44
N GLY A 24 2.34 0.33 -7.65
CA GLY A 24 2.65 1.69 -7.22
C GLY A 24 1.80 2.74 -7.93
N SER A 25 1.58 2.57 -9.24
CA SER A 25 0.70 3.44 -10.01
C SER A 25 -0.76 3.36 -9.56
N GLN A 26 -1.25 2.17 -9.19
CA GLN A 26 -2.60 1.99 -8.65
C GLN A 26 -2.75 2.66 -7.28
N ILE A 27 -1.78 2.49 -6.38
CA ILE A 27 -1.79 3.13 -5.06
C ILE A 27 -1.71 4.64 -5.21
N GLN A 28 -0.76 5.14 -6.01
CA GLN A 28 -0.59 6.57 -6.24
C GLN A 28 -1.90 7.21 -6.69
N LYS A 29 -2.57 6.62 -7.68
CA LYS A 29 -3.79 7.20 -8.23
C LYS A 29 -4.95 7.10 -7.25
N ASN A 30 -5.07 6.06 -6.44
CA ASN A 30 -6.32 5.70 -5.79
C ASN A 30 -6.31 5.80 -4.25
N VAL A 31 -5.16 6.04 -3.64
CA VAL A 31 -5.00 6.06 -2.18
C VAL A 31 -4.58 7.46 -1.74
N CYS A 32 -5.19 7.95 -0.67
CA CYS A 32 -4.83 9.23 -0.07
C CYS A 32 -3.58 9.12 0.82
N GLU A 33 -2.91 10.24 1.05
CA GLU A 33 -1.70 10.30 1.89
C GLU A 33 -1.93 9.72 3.30
N LYS A 34 -3.06 10.02 3.93
CA LYS A 34 -3.42 9.47 5.25
C LYS A 34 -3.41 7.94 5.27
N CYS A 35 -4.07 7.28 4.31
CA CYS A 35 -4.12 5.82 4.24
C CYS A 35 -2.76 5.22 3.88
N TRP A 36 -1.93 5.94 3.13
CA TRP A 36 -0.56 5.53 2.88
C TRP A 36 0.30 5.54 4.16
N GLU A 37 0.19 6.59 4.98
CA GLU A 37 0.86 6.65 6.29
C GLU A 37 0.39 5.53 7.24
N GLU A 38 -0.90 5.21 7.24
CA GLU A 38 -1.45 4.07 8.00
C GLU A 38 -0.86 2.73 7.52
N TRP A 39 -0.76 2.55 6.20
CA TRP A 39 -0.13 1.36 5.63
C TRP A 39 1.34 1.22 6.02
N LYS A 40 2.12 2.31 6.03
CA LYS A 40 3.54 2.23 6.45
C LYS A 40 3.69 1.73 7.88
N LYS A 41 2.79 2.10 8.78
CA LYS A 41 2.79 1.59 10.17
C LYS A 41 2.38 0.12 10.21
N PHE A 42 1.35 -0.24 9.45
CA PHE A 42 0.87 -1.62 9.36
C PHE A 42 1.91 -2.56 8.73
N SER A 43 2.62 -2.13 7.69
CA SER A 43 3.63 -2.93 7.00
C SER A 43 4.81 -3.27 7.88
N VAL A 44 5.21 -2.39 8.81
CA VAL A 44 6.22 -2.70 9.83
C VAL A 44 5.75 -3.83 10.75
N MET A 45 4.48 -3.82 11.18
CA MET A 45 3.93 -4.90 12.00
C MET A 45 3.90 -6.23 11.23
N VAL A 46 3.43 -6.22 9.97
CA VAL A 46 3.44 -7.41 9.09
C VAL A 46 4.85 -7.95 8.91
N ILE A 47 5.84 -7.09 8.65
CA ILE A 47 7.23 -7.52 8.45
C ILE A 47 7.77 -8.18 9.72
N ASN A 48 7.50 -7.61 10.90
CA ASN A 48 8.00 -8.14 12.16
C ASN A 48 7.30 -9.45 12.56
N ASP A 49 5.96 -9.51 12.47
CA ASP A 49 5.16 -10.67 12.89
C ASP A 49 5.46 -11.90 12.03
N TYR A 50 5.56 -11.72 10.71
CA TYR A 50 5.90 -12.80 9.78
C TYR A 50 7.41 -12.99 9.59
N LYS A 51 8.25 -12.20 10.28
CA LYS A 51 9.72 -12.19 10.16
C LYS A 51 10.19 -12.09 8.69
N LEU A 52 9.52 -11.25 7.91
CA LEU A 52 9.75 -11.09 6.49
C LEU A 52 11.04 -10.32 6.22
N ARG A 53 11.72 -10.65 5.12
CA ARG A 53 12.89 -9.94 4.63
C ARG A 53 12.54 -9.28 3.30
N PRO A 54 12.24 -7.96 3.26
CA PRO A 54 11.72 -7.29 2.07
C PRO A 54 12.61 -7.36 0.81
N TYR A 55 13.89 -7.68 0.96
CA TYR A 55 14.81 -7.90 -0.16
C TYR A 55 14.66 -9.28 -0.82
N LEU A 56 14.02 -10.25 -0.17
CA LEU A 56 13.71 -11.55 -0.76
C LEU A 56 12.41 -11.46 -1.55
N PRO A 57 12.39 -11.86 -2.84
CA PRO A 57 11.20 -11.76 -3.68
C PRO A 57 9.96 -12.46 -3.10
N ARG A 58 10.15 -13.61 -2.45
CA ARG A 58 9.06 -14.37 -1.82
C ARG A 58 8.40 -13.60 -0.67
N ASP A 59 9.21 -13.00 0.20
CA ASP A 59 8.73 -12.27 1.38
C ASP A 59 8.11 -10.94 0.96
N ARG A 60 8.69 -10.30 -0.06
CA ARG A 60 8.13 -9.11 -0.72
C ARG A 60 6.72 -9.38 -1.24
N ALA A 61 6.49 -10.53 -1.87
CA ALA A 61 5.16 -10.91 -2.36
C ALA A 61 4.12 -11.00 -1.22
N VAL A 62 4.51 -11.44 -0.02
CA VAL A 62 3.64 -11.47 1.16
C VAL A 62 3.27 -10.05 1.61
N VAL A 63 4.25 -9.14 1.65
CA VAL A 63 4.00 -7.71 1.97
C VAL A 63 3.07 -7.09 0.93
N GLU A 64 3.30 -7.34 -0.36
CA GLU A 64 2.46 -6.84 -1.45
C GLU A 64 1.04 -7.41 -1.41
N GLN A 65 0.86 -8.68 -1.05
CA GLN A 65 -0.45 -9.28 -0.86
C GLN A 65 -1.21 -8.60 0.29
N ASN A 66 -0.55 -8.38 1.44
CA ASN A 66 -1.13 -7.64 2.56
C ASN A 66 -1.47 -6.20 2.16
N MET A 67 -0.65 -5.57 1.30
CA MET A 67 -0.88 -4.22 0.80
C MET A 67 -2.14 -4.14 -0.06
N ARG A 68 -2.30 -5.08 -0.99
CA ARG A 68 -3.49 -5.20 -1.83
C ARG A 68 -4.75 -5.40 -1.00
N GLN A 69 -4.69 -6.28 0.00
CA GLN A 69 -5.80 -6.51 0.93
C GLN A 69 -6.10 -5.25 1.76
N PHE A 70 -5.09 -4.58 2.29
CA PHE A 70 -5.25 -3.37 3.08
C PHE A 70 -5.99 -2.30 2.28
N PHE A 71 -5.59 -2.03 1.04
CA PHE A 71 -6.18 -1.02 0.18
C PHE A 71 -7.41 -1.47 -0.62
N LYS A 72 -7.87 -2.72 -0.45
CA LYS A 72 -8.96 -3.32 -1.24
C LYS A 72 -8.70 -3.28 -2.75
N LEU A 73 -7.43 -3.47 -3.15
CA LEU A 73 -7.03 -3.66 -4.53
C LEU A 73 -7.23 -5.15 -4.85
N SER A 74 -8.45 -5.53 -5.26
CA SER A 74 -8.75 -6.88 -5.76
C SER A 74 -8.43 -6.99 -7.23
#